data_AF-R7TMQ0-F1
#
_entry.id   AF-R7TMQ0-F1
#
_cell.length_a   1.000
_cell.length_b   1.000
_cell.length_c   1.000
_cell.angle_alpha   90.00
_cell.angle_beta   90.00
_cell.angle_gamma   90.00
#
_symmetry.space_group_name_H-M   'P 1'
#
loop_
_entity.id
_entity.type
_entity.pdbx_description
1 polymer ?
#
loop_
_entity_poly.entity_id
_entity_poly.type
_entity_poly.pdbx_seq_one_letter_code
_entity_poly.pdbx_strand_id
1 'polypeptide(L)' 'KLEFDVRGYDQENITVRVTAGRLVVHAVQREAVDGRKTTNEFCRKIKLPSDVDSEKLHCVYSDNGRLLVESPV' A
#
# COMPACT_ATOMS: atom_id res chain seq x y z
N LYS A 1 -10.30 4.09 9.09
CA LYS A 1 -9.79 4.50 7.76
C LYS A 1 -8.30 4.79 7.88
N LEU A 2 -7.49 4.21 7.00
CA LEU A 2 -6.04 4.43 6.92
C LEU A 2 -5.72 4.98 5.53
N GLU A 3 -4.71 5.85 5.45
CA GLU A 3 -4.30 6.49 4.22
C GLU A 3 -2.77 6.47 4.09
N PHE A 4 -2.30 6.12 2.89
CA PHE A 4 -0.89 6.04 2.57
C PHE A 4 -0.61 6.86 1.32
N ASP A 5 0.39 7.74 1.39
CA ASP A 5 0.94 8.42 0.22
C ASP A 5 1.83 7.46 -0.55
N VAL A 6 1.39 7.12 -1.76
CA VAL A 6 2.04 6.15 -2.66
C VAL A 6 2.31 6.79 -4.03
N ARG A 7 2.44 8.13 -4.07
CA ARG A 7 2.83 8.85 -5.28
C ARG A 7 4.19 8.37 -5.79
N GLY A 8 4.29 8.21 -7.12
CA GLY A 8 5.50 7.71 -7.77
C GLY A 8 5.61 6.18 -7.84
N TYR A 9 4.54 5.46 -7.51
CA TYR A 9 4.43 4.03 -7.70
C TYR A 9 3.24 3.71 -8.59
N ASP A 10 3.43 2.84 -9.57
CA ASP A 10 2.32 2.32 -10.38
C ASP A 10 1.42 1.43 -9.52
N GLN A 11 0.12 1.41 -9.81
CA GLN A 11 -0.85 0.66 -9.02
C GLN A 11 -0.52 -0.84 -8.98
N GLU A 12 -0.06 -1.42 -10.10
CA GLU A 12 0.39 -2.83 -10.13
C GLU A 12 1.61 -3.12 -9.25
N ASN A 13 2.40 -2.09 -8.90
CA ASN A 13 3.61 -2.22 -8.09
C ASN A 13 3.31 -2.08 -6.59
N ILE A 14 2.05 -1.87 -6.20
CA ILE A 14 1.60 -1.73 -4.81
C ILE A 14 0.93 -3.03 -4.36
N THR A 15 1.46 -3.62 -3.29
CA THR A 15 0.88 -4.78 -2.61
C THR A 15 0.32 -4.38 -1.24
N VAL A 16 -0.94 -4.73 -1.01
CA VAL A 16 -1.57 -4.64 0.31
C VAL A 16 -1.88 -6.04 0.80
N ARG A 17 -1.44 -6.38 2.01
CA ARG A 17 -1.73 -7.68 2.62
C ARG A 17 -1.89 -7.58 4.11
N VAL A 18 -2.61 -8.53 4.69
CA VAL A 18 -2.65 -8.74 6.14
C VAL A 18 -1.79 -9.95 6.48
N THR A 19 -0.90 -9.82 7.45
CA THR A 19 -0.06 -10.93 7.91
C THR A 19 0.17 -10.79 9.41
N ALA A 20 -0.15 -11.84 10.18
CA ALA A 20 0.03 -11.87 11.64
C ALA A 20 -0.62 -10.67 12.36
N GLY A 21 -1.89 -10.35 12.03
CA GLY A 21 -2.63 -9.24 12.64
C GLY A 21 -2.10 -7.85 12.29
N ARG A 22 -1.34 -7.73 11.20
CA ARG A 22 -0.78 -6.46 10.72
C ARG A 22 -1.16 -6.23 9.27
N LEU A 23 -1.63 -5.03 8.98
CA LEU A 23 -1.72 -4.50 7.63
C LEU A 23 -0.32 -4.14 7.15
N VAL A 24 0.06 -4.62 5.97
CA VAL A 24 1.32 -4.33 5.30
C VAL A 24 1.01 -3.72 3.95
N VAL A 25 1.51 -2.50 3.73
CA VAL A 25 1.51 -1.82 2.43
C VAL A 25 2.95 -1.77 1.95
N HIS A 26 3.20 -2.35 0.79
CA HIS A 26 4.52 -2.43 0.19
C HIS A 26 4.46 -1.99 -1.26
N ALA A 27 5.39 -1.16 -1.71
CA ALA A 27 5.47 -0.74 -3.10
C ALA A 27 6.92 -0.67 -3.57
N VAL A 28 7.18 -1.08 -4.82
CA VAL A 28 8.52 -1.07 -5.41
C VAL A 28 8.44 -0.54 -6.84
N GLN A 29 9.00 0.64 -7.09
CA GLN A 29 9.12 1.21 -8.44
C GLN A 29 10.56 1.07 -8.93
N ARG A 30 10.75 0.55 -10.14
CA ARG A 30 12.06 0.46 -10.79
C ARG A 30 12.02 1.18 -12.11
N GLU A 31 12.97 2.08 -12.31
CA GLU A 31 13.09 2.88 -13.52
C GLU A 31 14.49 2.74 -14.08
N ALA A 32 14.60 2.69 -15.41
CA ALA A 32 15.86 2.72 -16.12
C ALA A 32 15.79 3.81 -17.19
N VAL A 33 16.56 4.88 -17.03
CA VAL A 33 16.60 6.03 -17.94
C VAL A 33 18.08 6.35 -18.21
N ASP A 34 18.46 6.43 -19.48
CA ASP A 34 19.81 6.80 -19.93
C ASP A 34 20.95 6.02 -19.23
N GLY A 35 20.75 4.71 -19.03
CA GLY A 35 21.72 3.83 -18.38
C GLY A 35 21.75 3.94 -16.84
N ARG A 36 21.03 4.90 -16.24
CA ARG A 36 20.83 4.99 -14.80
C ARG A 36 19.63 4.13 -14.39
N LYS A 37 19.84 3.30 -13.36
CA LYS A 37 18.77 2.52 -12.73
C LYS A 37 18.42 3.13 -11.38
N THR A 38 17.14 3.36 -11.14
CA THR A 38 16.61 3.82 -9.86
C THR A 38 15.67 2.76 -9.32
N THR A 39 15.68 2.56 -8.00
CA THR A 39 14.69 1.72 -7.31
C THR A 39 14.20 2.50 -6.10
N ASN A 40 12.91 2.76 -6.06
CA ASN A 40 12.24 3.35 -4.92
C ASN A 40 11.40 2.27 -4.24
N GLU A 41 11.46 2.19 -2.92
CA GLU A 41 10.75 1.20 -2.13
C GLU A 41 10.03 1.86 -0.95
N PHE A 42 8.76 1.51 -0.78
CA PHE A 42 7.93 1.97 0.33
C PHE A 42 7.42 0.76 1.11
N CYS A 43 7.51 0.81 2.44
CA CYS A 43 6.97 -0.24 3.31
C CYS A 43 6.38 0.36 4.58
N ARG A 44 5.08 0.12 4.83
CA ARG A 44 4.41 0.44 6.09
C ARG A 44 3.74 -0.79 6.66
N LYS A 45 3.90 -0.97 7.97
CA LYS A 45 3.29 -2.05 8.73
C LYS A 45 2.54 -1.46 9.91
N ILE A 46 1.24 -1.71 10.00
CA ILE A 46 0.37 -1.19 11.05
C ILE A 46 -0.32 -2.35 11.74
N LYS A 47 -0.36 -2.33 13.07
CA LYS A 47 -1.11 -3.33 13.84
C LYS A 47 -2.60 -3.07 13.62
N LEU A 48 -3.33 -4.11 13.22
CA LEU A 48 -4.78 -4.03 13.15
C LEU A 48 -5.36 -4.17 14.57
N PRO A 49 -6.39 -3.39 14.91
CA PRO A 49 -7.24 -3.67 16.05
C PRO A 49 -7.79 -5.10 15.99
N SER A 50 -8.07 -5.71 17.16
CA SER A 50 -8.51 -7.11 17.26
C SER A 50 -9.92 -7.36 16.74
N ASP A 51 -10.71 -6.30 16.63
CA ASP A 51 -12.10 -6.27 16.15
C ASP A 51 -12.20 -6.01 14.64
N VAL A 52 -11.09 -5.76 13.94
CA VAL A 52 -11.09 -5.60 12.48
C VAL A 52 -11.09 -6.96 11.80
N ASP A 53 -12.14 -7.22 11.02
CA ASP A 53 -12.22 -8.35 10.10
C ASP A 53 -11.37 -8.07 8.85
N SER A 54 -10.26 -8.79 8.70
CA SER A 54 -9.30 -8.60 7.60
C SER A 54 -9.87 -8.95 6.23
N GLU A 55 -10.81 -9.89 6.16
CA GLU A 55 -11.42 -10.32 4.89
C GLU A 55 -12.36 -9.26 4.31
N LYS A 56 -12.82 -8.34 5.17
CA LYS A 56 -13.69 -7.25 4.80
C LYS A 56 -12.92 -5.98 4.43
N LEU A 57 -11.62 -5.94 4.65
CA LEU A 57 -10.81 -4.79 4.26
C LEU A 57 -10.82 -4.65 2.74
N HIS A 58 -11.07 -3.43 2.28
CA HIS A 58 -10.92 -3.09 0.87
C HIS A 58 -10.03 -1.87 0.73
N CYS A 59 -9.41 -1.77 -0.44
CA CYS A 59 -8.49 -0.70 -0.77
C CYS A 59 -9.02 0.09 -1.95
N VAL A 60 -8.86 1.41 -1.88
CA VAL A 60 -9.17 2.31 -2.99
C VAL A 60 -7.92 3.11 -3.30
N TYR A 61 -7.44 2.99 -4.54
CA TYR A 61 -6.43 3.90 -5.05
C TYR A 61 -7.14 5.14 -5.59
N SER A 62 -6.67 6.32 -5.21
CA SER A 62 -7.22 7.59 -5.67
C SER A 62 -6.27 8.28 -6.63
N ASP A 63 -6.82 9.02 -7.58
CA ASP A 63 -6.09 9.67 -8.68
C ASP A 63 -5.00 10.66 -8.22
N ASN A 64 -5.06 11.11 -6.96
CA ASN A 64 -4.04 11.97 -6.36
C ASN A 64 -2.83 11.20 -5.78
N GLY A 65 -2.75 9.90 -6.01
CA GLY A 65 -1.67 9.02 -5.56
C GLY A 65 -1.74 8.61 -4.09
N ARG A 66 -2.96 8.53 -3.54
CA ARG A 66 -3.20 8.04 -2.19
C ARG A 66 -3.89 6.70 -2.23
N LEU A 67 -3.37 5.77 -1.45
CA LEU A 67 -3.98 4.47 -1.18
C LEU A 67 -4.78 4.57 0.12
N LEU A 68 -6.04 4.24 0.02
CA LEU A 68 -6.96 4.22 1.14
C LEU A 68 -7.28 2.78 1.52
N VAL A 69 -7.25 2.47 2.82
CA VAL A 69 -7.65 1.16 3.35
C VAL A 69 -8.81 1.36 4.32
N GLU A 70 -9.92 0.72 4.00
CA GLU A 70 -11.20 0.87 4.69
C GLU A 70 -11.72 -0.50 5.16
N SER A 71 -12.35 -0.51 6.33
CA SER A 71 -13.09 -1.65 6.88
C SER A 71 -14.56 -1.25 6.85
N PRO A 72 -15.48 -2.08 6.33
CA PRO A 72 -16.90 -1.84 6.41
C PRO A 72 -17.33 -1.88 7.88
N VAL A 73 -18.11 -0.87 8.26
CA VAL A 73 -18.70 -0.72 9.60
C VAL A 73 -19.87 -1.67 9.78
#